data_AF-A0A945Q831-F1
#
_entry.id   AF-A0A945Q831-F1
#
_cell.length_a   1.000
_cell.length_b   1.000
_cell.length_c   1.000
_cell.angle_alpha   90.00
_cell.angle_beta   90.00
_cell.angle_gamma   90.00
#
_symmetry.space_group_name_H-M   'P 1'
#
loop_
_entity.id
_entity.type
_entity.pdbx_description
1 polymer ?
#
loop_
_entity_poly.entity_id
_entity_poly.type
_entity_poly.pdbx_seq_one_letter_code
_entity_poly.pdbx_strand_id
1 'polypeptide(L)'
;EARQLAAHQAVDLARQDIVVERCWLNVLGRGHSMGLHKHPNSLYTGLYFLNAPKDGALLFLYNPAKEMGFSMPVKKDNPLNEDAHVIRPKTGELLIFPSALAQSFQVHDAETEHLHLGFTVSARLK
;
A
#
# COMPACT_ATOMS: atom_id res chain seq x y z
N GLU A 1 -12.80 4.18 6.63
CA GLU A 1 -12.33 4.09 5.23
C GLU A 1 -12.39 2.68 4.64
N ALA A 2 -11.90 1.60 5.27
CA ALA A 2 -11.89 0.26 4.67
C ALA A 2 -13.28 -0.25 4.23
N ARG A 3 -14.32 -0.05 5.05
CA ARG A 3 -15.72 -0.36 4.68
C ARG A 3 -16.21 0.47 3.49
N GLN A 4 -15.75 1.72 3.34
CA GLN A 4 -16.12 2.57 2.20
C GLN A 4 -15.47 2.07 0.90
N LEU A 5 -14.19 1.66 0.96
CA LEU A 5 -13.53 1.03 -0.19
C LEU A 5 -14.22 -0.28 -0.58
N ALA A 6 -14.59 -1.12 0.39
CA ALA A 6 -15.35 -2.34 0.16
C ALA A 6 -16.70 -2.08 -0.52
N ALA A 7 -17.43 -1.05 -0.08
CA ALA A 7 -18.67 -0.63 -0.72
C ALA A 7 -18.44 -0.16 -2.17
N HIS A 8 -17.36 0.59 -2.43
CA HIS A 8 -17.00 1.03 -3.78
C HIS A 8 -16.66 -0.14 -4.72
N GLN A 9 -16.10 -1.21 -4.17
CA GLN A 9 -15.83 -2.46 -4.89
C GLN A 9 -17.05 -3.40 -4.96
N ALA A 10 -18.22 -2.97 -4.48
CA ALA A 10 -19.44 -3.77 -4.41
C ALA A 10 -19.26 -5.11 -3.66
N VAL A 11 -18.42 -5.14 -2.61
CA VAL A 11 -18.30 -6.27 -1.69
C VAL A 11 -19.64 -6.45 -0.96
N ASP A 12 -20.09 -7.71 -0.82
CA ASP A 12 -21.33 -8.03 -0.10
C ASP A 12 -21.16 -7.88 1.43
N LEU A 13 -21.30 -6.64 1.90
CA LEU A 13 -21.24 -6.27 3.32
C LEU A 13 -22.47 -6.73 4.12
N ALA A 14 -23.51 -7.27 3.47
CA ALA A 14 -24.62 -7.89 4.19
C ALA A 14 -24.17 -9.25 4.76
N ARG A 15 -23.40 -10.02 3.97
CA ARG A 15 -22.90 -11.36 4.34
C ARG A 15 -21.57 -11.36 5.08
N GLN A 16 -20.79 -10.30 4.97
CA GLN A 16 -19.42 -10.25 5.50
C GLN A 16 -19.20 -9.01 6.37
N ASP A 17 -18.41 -9.17 7.43
CA ASP A 17 -17.83 -8.08 8.19
C ASP A 17 -16.38 -7.81 7.80
N ILE A 18 -16.05 -6.53 7.73
CA ILE A 18 -14.69 -6.04 7.46
C ILE A 18 -14.01 -5.79 8.81
N VAL A 19 -12.91 -6.51 9.06
CA VAL A 19 -12.18 -6.48 10.33
C VAL A 19 -10.68 -6.28 10.11
N VAL A 20 -10.05 -5.53 11.01
CA VAL A 20 -8.58 -5.45 11.08
C VAL A 20 -8.07 -6.73 11.72
N GLU A 21 -7.09 -7.39 11.10
CA GLU A 21 -6.60 -8.70 11.52
C GLU A 21 -5.18 -8.67 12.08
N ARG A 22 -4.28 -7.90 11.45
CA ARG A 22 -2.88 -7.75 11.88
C ARG A 22 -2.54 -6.28 11.86
N CYS A 23 -1.74 -5.82 12.82
CA CYS A 23 -1.18 -4.48 12.88
C CYS A 23 0.29 -4.56 13.28
N TRP A 24 1.12 -3.66 12.76
CA TRP A 24 2.54 -3.55 13.09
C TRP A 24 3.03 -2.11 12.90
N LEU A 25 4.09 -1.74 13.60
CA LEU A 25 4.76 -0.45 13.43
C LEU A 25 6.02 -0.65 12.58
N ASN A 26 6.23 0.19 11.57
CA ASN A 26 7.47 0.26 10.82
C ASN A 26 8.23 1.53 11.18
N VAL A 27 9.54 1.36 11.38
CA VAL A 27 10.48 2.43 11.68
C VAL A 27 11.61 2.36 10.66
N LEU A 28 11.62 3.29 9.71
CA LEU A 28 12.70 3.40 8.73
C LEU A 28 13.63 4.55 9.16
N GLY A 29 14.87 4.21 9.50
CA GLY A 29 15.95 5.18 9.66
C GLY A 29 16.63 5.48 8.32
N ARG A 30 17.52 6.47 8.29
CA ARG A 30 18.25 6.87 7.09
C ARG A 30 18.97 5.67 6.46
N GLY A 31 18.79 5.46 5.16
CA GLY A 31 19.33 4.33 4.39
C GLY A 31 18.49 3.05 4.45
N HIS A 32 17.44 2.99 5.28
CA HIS A 32 16.54 1.82 5.32
C HIS A 32 15.56 1.83 4.15
N SER A 33 15.10 0.65 3.76
CA SER A 33 14.06 0.44 2.76
C SER A 33 13.22 -0.78 3.13
N MET A 34 12.08 -0.97 2.45
CA MET A 34 11.31 -2.20 2.55
C MET A 34 11.19 -2.82 1.17
N GLY A 35 11.74 -4.03 1.01
CA GLY A 35 11.71 -4.76 -0.26
C GLY A 35 10.29 -5.05 -0.74
N LEU A 36 10.20 -5.49 -2.00
CA LEU A 36 8.94 -5.86 -2.64
C LEU A 36 8.23 -6.99 -1.86
N HIS A 37 7.00 -6.77 -1.45
CA HIS A 37 6.18 -7.76 -0.75
C HIS A 37 4.68 -7.55 -0.99
N LYS A 38 3.88 -8.54 -0.59
CA LYS A 38 2.41 -8.52 -0.55
C LYS A 38 1.94 -8.95 0.84
N HIS A 39 0.65 -8.78 1.11
CA HIS A 39 0.01 -9.35 2.31
C HIS A 39 -1.02 -10.41 1.91
N PRO A 40 -0.60 -11.68 1.75
CA PRO A 40 -1.51 -12.76 1.39
C PRO A 40 -2.59 -12.98 2.46
N ASN A 41 -3.71 -13.57 2.01
CA ASN A 41 -4.87 -13.89 2.84
C ASN A 41 -5.48 -12.66 3.53
N SER A 42 -5.42 -11.50 2.89
CA SER A 42 -6.03 -10.26 3.36
C SER A 42 -6.73 -9.57 2.19
N LEU A 43 -7.78 -8.82 2.49
CA LEU A 43 -8.56 -8.08 1.51
C LEU A 43 -7.90 -6.72 1.22
N TYR A 44 -7.58 -5.96 2.28
CA TYR A 44 -6.92 -4.66 2.16
C TYR A 44 -5.68 -4.56 3.04
N THR A 45 -4.73 -3.78 2.57
CA THR A 45 -3.62 -3.27 3.37
C THR A 45 -3.91 -1.81 3.68
N GLY A 46 -3.68 -1.42 4.92
CA GLY A 46 -3.72 -0.04 5.37
C GLY A 46 -2.37 0.43 5.88
N LEU A 47 -2.05 1.70 5.62
CA LEU A 47 -0.85 2.38 6.10
C LEU A 47 -1.27 3.72 6.68
N TYR A 48 -0.98 3.95 7.96
CA TYR A 48 -1.18 5.24 8.62
C TYR A 48 0.17 5.87 8.97
N PHE A 49 0.47 7.02 8.38
CA PHE A 49 1.78 7.65 8.49
C PHE A 49 1.87 8.55 9.72
N LEU A 50 2.54 8.06 10.75
CA LEU A 50 2.80 8.79 12.00
C LEU A 50 3.85 9.87 11.80
N ASN A 51 4.85 9.60 10.95
CA ASN A 51 5.82 10.58 10.49
C ASN A 51 6.28 10.23 9.07
N ALA A 52 6.02 11.12 8.11
CA ALA A 52 6.50 11.00 6.74
C ALA A 52 7.21 12.31 6.34
N PRO A 53 8.55 12.37 6.52
CA PRO A 53 9.33 13.53 6.12
C PRO A 53 9.20 13.82 4.62
N LYS A 54 9.37 15.09 4.22
CA LYS A 54 9.27 15.50 2.81
C LYS A 54 10.19 14.70 1.91
N ASP A 55 11.41 14.44 2.36
CA ASP A 55 12.44 13.64 1.68
C ASP A 55 12.47 12.20 2.22
N GLY A 56 11.34 11.73 2.75
CA GLY A 56 11.14 10.40 3.28
C GLY A 56 10.99 9.31 2.21
N ALA A 57 10.88 8.06 2.66
CA ALA A 57 10.67 6.92 1.77
C ALA A 57 9.39 7.08 0.93
N LEU A 58 9.50 6.79 -0.37
CA LEU A 58 8.38 6.71 -1.29
C LEU A 58 7.76 5.32 -1.27
N LEU A 59 6.43 5.25 -1.25
CA LEU A 59 5.68 4.01 -1.39
C LEU A 59 5.44 3.73 -2.87
N PHE A 60 5.80 2.53 -3.29
CA PHE A 60 5.54 2.03 -4.65
C PHE A 60 4.45 0.97 -4.56
N LEU A 61 3.38 1.13 -5.33
CA LEU A 61 2.33 0.12 -5.52
C LEU A 61 2.42 -0.41 -6.95
N TYR A 62 2.85 -1.66 -7.11
CA TYR A 62 3.19 -2.20 -8.42
C TYR A 62 1.96 -2.68 -9.18
N ASN A 63 1.97 -2.46 -10.50
CA ASN A 63 0.95 -2.92 -11.41
C ASN A 63 0.96 -4.46 -11.53
N PRO A 64 -0.10 -5.17 -11.11
CA PRO A 64 -0.15 -6.63 -11.15
C PRO A 64 0.00 -7.21 -12.56
N ALA A 65 -0.39 -6.46 -13.60
CA ALA A 65 -0.27 -6.92 -14.99
C ALA A 65 1.19 -7.14 -15.41
N LYS A 66 2.15 -6.45 -14.76
CA LYS A 66 3.57 -6.57 -15.05
C LYS A 66 4.18 -7.85 -14.47
N GLU A 67 3.52 -8.50 -13.51
CA GLU A 67 3.94 -9.82 -13.01
C GLU A 67 3.87 -10.90 -14.09
N MET A 68 3.09 -10.67 -15.16
CA MET A 68 3.01 -11.56 -16.32
C MET A 68 4.23 -11.48 -17.25
N GLY A 69 5.20 -10.61 -16.97
CA GLY A 69 6.48 -10.52 -17.72
C GLY A 69 6.36 -9.91 -19.12
N PHE A 70 5.21 -9.37 -19.49
CA PHE A 70 4.99 -8.74 -20.78
C PHE A 70 5.08 -7.21 -20.68
N SER A 71 6.03 -6.62 -21.40
CA SER A 71 6.16 -5.17 -21.52
C SER A 71 6.33 -4.77 -22.98
N MET A 72 5.67 -3.69 -23.38
CA MET A 72 5.80 -3.09 -24.70
C MET A 72 6.31 -1.67 -24.54
N PRO A 73 7.20 -1.19 -25.43
CA PRO A 73 7.62 0.20 -25.41
C PRO A 73 6.42 1.12 -25.64
N VAL A 74 6.28 2.12 -24.77
CA VAL A 74 5.22 3.12 -24.86
C VAL A 74 5.81 4.47 -25.26
N LYS A 75 5.02 5.29 -25.99
CA LYS A 75 5.46 6.64 -26.39
C LYS A 75 5.37 7.66 -25.27
N LYS A 76 4.52 7.40 -24.27
CA LYS A 76 4.23 8.28 -23.14
C LYS A 76 3.64 7.47 -22.01
N ASP A 77 4.05 7.78 -20.78
CA ASP A 77 3.51 7.18 -19.57
C ASP A 77 2.11 7.72 -19.26
N ASN A 78 1.27 6.83 -18.74
CA ASN A 78 -0.07 7.11 -18.27
C ASN A 78 -0.48 6.06 -17.22
N PRO A 79 -1.58 6.27 -16.47
CA PRO A 79 -2.00 5.35 -15.41
C PRO A 79 -2.32 3.92 -15.86
N LEU A 80 -2.48 3.66 -17.17
CA LEU A 80 -2.75 2.32 -17.70
C LEU A 80 -1.48 1.56 -18.09
N ASN A 81 -0.33 2.24 -18.20
CA ASN A 81 0.93 1.61 -18.61
C ASN A 81 2.06 1.75 -17.58
N GLU A 82 1.83 2.46 -16.47
CA GLU A 82 2.78 2.57 -15.37
C GLU A 82 3.13 1.21 -14.76
N ASP A 83 4.41 1.01 -14.44
CA ASP A 83 4.91 -0.20 -13.79
C ASP A 83 4.56 -0.23 -12.30
N ALA A 84 4.52 0.95 -11.69
CA ALA A 84 4.08 1.15 -10.32
C ALA A 84 3.49 2.56 -10.17
N HIS A 85 2.48 2.67 -9.33
CA HIS A 85 2.00 3.94 -8.83
C HIS A 85 2.89 4.39 -7.68
N VAL A 86 3.47 5.59 -7.78
CA VAL A 86 4.37 6.14 -6.76
C VAL A 86 3.63 7.14 -5.89
N ILE A 87 3.63 6.89 -4.58
CA ILE A 87 2.98 7.72 -3.58
C ILE A 87 4.07 8.34 -2.69
N ARG A 88 3.98 9.65 -2.49
CA ARG A 88 4.75 10.38 -1.47
C ARG A 88 3.87 10.52 -0.22
N PRO A 89 4.10 9.74 0.85
CA PRO A 89 3.26 9.80 2.02
C PRO A 89 3.36 11.14 2.75
N LYS A 90 2.28 11.52 3.45
CA LYS A 90 2.26 12.70 4.32
C LYS A 90 1.92 12.30 5.75
N THR A 91 2.51 12.99 6.73
CA THR A 91 2.16 12.79 8.14
C THR A 91 0.66 12.99 8.37
N GLY A 92 0.03 12.04 9.05
CA GLY A 92 -1.41 11.98 9.31
C GLY A 92 -2.24 11.37 8.17
N GLU A 93 -1.62 10.95 7.06
CA GLU A 93 -2.32 10.33 5.95
C GLU A 93 -2.62 8.86 6.23
N LEU A 94 -3.82 8.42 5.86
CA LEU A 94 -4.25 7.03 5.86
C LEU A 94 -4.45 6.58 4.42
N LEU A 95 -3.69 5.57 4.02
CA LEU A 95 -3.85 4.89 2.74
C LEU A 95 -4.48 3.52 2.99
N ILE A 96 -5.47 3.14 2.17
CA ILE A 96 -6.04 1.80 2.15
C ILE A 96 -6.16 1.35 0.69
N PHE A 97 -5.64 0.17 0.39
CA PHE A 97 -5.61 -0.37 -0.98
C PHE A 97 -5.73 -1.90 -0.96
N PRO A 98 -6.09 -2.54 -2.09
CA PRO A 98 -6.17 -4.00 -2.18
C PRO A 98 -4.85 -4.68 -1.82
N SER A 99 -4.88 -5.67 -0.92
CA SER A 99 -3.66 -6.40 -0.48
C SER A 99 -2.99 -7.21 -1.59
N ALA A 100 -3.68 -7.39 -2.73
CA ALA A 100 -3.13 -8.07 -3.91
C ALA A 100 -2.05 -7.25 -4.62
N LEU A 101 -2.00 -5.93 -4.42
CA LEU A 101 -0.97 -5.07 -4.97
C LEU A 101 0.36 -5.34 -4.25
N ALA A 102 1.42 -5.65 -5.02
CA ALA A 102 2.76 -5.67 -4.46
C ALA A 102 3.18 -4.26 -4.08
N GLN A 103 3.91 -4.14 -2.98
CA GLN A 103 4.37 -2.85 -2.49
C GLN A 103 5.83 -2.90 -2.05
N SER A 104 6.49 -1.75 -2.11
CA SER A 104 7.82 -1.54 -1.54
C SER A 104 7.94 -0.11 -1.03
N PHE A 105 8.89 0.10 -0.12
CA PHE A 105 9.36 1.44 0.20
C PHE A 105 10.77 1.60 -0.33
N GLN A 106 10.98 2.67 -1.10
CA GLN A 106 12.32 3.06 -1.52
C GLN A 106 13.18 3.45 -0.32
N VAL A 107 14.48 3.63 -0.59
CA VAL A 107 15.44 4.08 0.43
C VAL A 107 14.95 5.39 1.06
N HIS A 108 14.96 5.40 2.38
CA HIS A 108 14.65 6.56 3.18
C HIS A 108 15.90 7.42 3.36
N ASP A 109 15.92 8.64 2.81
CA ASP A 109 17.15 9.47 2.83
C ASP A 109 17.14 10.59 3.89
N ALA A 110 16.03 10.82 4.59
CA ALA A 110 15.96 11.88 5.60
C ALA A 110 16.64 11.47 6.92
N GLU A 111 17.09 12.46 7.70
CA GLU A 111 17.67 12.25 9.04
C GLU A 111 16.64 11.80 10.08
N THR A 112 15.41 12.28 9.96
CA THR A 112 14.32 11.93 10.88
C THR A 112 13.63 10.66 10.41
N GLU A 113 13.32 9.74 11.34
CA GLU A 113 12.70 8.45 11.03
C GLU A 113 11.39 8.58 10.25
N HIS A 114 11.20 7.73 9.24
CA HIS A 114 9.89 7.54 8.60
C HIS A 114 9.12 6.45 9.36
N LEU A 115 7.97 6.82 9.92
CA LEU A 115 7.16 6.01 10.82
C LEU A 115 5.77 5.79 10.25
N HIS A 116 5.34 4.53 10.15
CA HIS A 116 3.96 4.23 9.80
C HIS A 116 3.45 2.96 10.48
N LEU A 117 2.17 2.98 10.84
CA LEU A 117 1.43 1.81 11.28
C LEU A 117 0.89 1.08 10.06
N GLY A 118 1.35 -0.14 9.82
CA GLY A 118 0.78 -1.05 8.82
C GLY A 118 -0.29 -1.93 9.45
N PHE A 119 -1.34 -2.22 8.68
CA PHE A 119 -2.35 -3.19 9.10
C PHE A 119 -2.97 -3.92 7.92
N THR A 120 -3.42 -5.16 8.15
CA THR A 120 -4.21 -5.92 7.17
C THR A 120 -5.67 -6.00 7.60
N VAL A 121 -6.56 -5.91 6.63
CA VAL A 121 -8.00 -6.01 6.78
C VAL A 121 -8.48 -7.25 6.05
N SER A 122 -9.32 -8.04 6.70
CA SER A 122 -9.91 -9.27 6.15
C SER A 122 -11.44 -9.17 6.19
N ALA A 123 -12.09 -9.95 5.32
CA ALA A 123 -13.53 -10.12 5.36
C ALA A 123 -13.88 -11.44 6.06
N ARG A 124 -14.76 -11.39 7.06
CA ARG A 124 -15.22 -12.57 7.80
C ARG A 124 -16.71 -12.75 7.57
N LEU A 125 -17.15 -13.99 7.35
CA LEU A 125 -18.57 -14.30 7.29
C LEU A 125 -19.23 -13.96 8.62
N LYS A 126 -20.43 -13.42 8.55
CA LYS A 126 -21.30 -13.21 9.71
C LYS A 126 -21.95 -14.51 10.16
#